data_AF-A0A847KZ24-F1
#
_entry.id   AF-A0A847KZ24-F1
#
_cell.length_a   1.000
_cell.length_b   1.000
_cell.length_c   1.000
_cell.angle_alpha   90.00
_cell.angle_beta   90.00
_cell.angle_gamma   90.00
#
_symmetry.space_group_name_H-M   'P 1'
#
loop_
_entity.id
_entity.type
_entity.pdbx_description
1 polymer ?
#
loop_
_entity_poly.entity_id
_entity_poly.type
_entity_poly.pdbx_seq_one_letter_code
_entity_poly.pdbx_strand_id
1 'polypeptide(L)'
;MYFKEQGYEDFYPDLMEELRNRPNAGSGNESINNMFEFIKIACYIGNTDLTDFFDQWGFFYVGTIKVQDYANYEFYITESDVSKVKQYIANKKYPKPAYDITTITD
;
A
#
# COMPACT_ATOMS: atom_id res chain seq x y z
N MET A 1 1.06 -16.71 -2.38
CA MET A 1 1.23 -17.63 -1.24
C MET A 1 0.31 -17.24 -0.09
N TYR A 2 0.59 -16.15 0.65
CA TYR A 2 -0.17 -15.74 1.84
C TYR A 2 -1.70 -15.60 1.64
N PHE A 3 -2.16 -14.69 0.78
CA PHE A 3 -3.60 -14.40 0.67
C PHE A 3 -4.44 -15.60 0.21
N LYS A 4 -3.86 -16.43 -0.67
CA LYS A 4 -4.46 -17.70 -1.06
C LYS A 4 -4.62 -18.65 0.13
N GLU A 5 -3.61 -18.78 0.99
CA GLU A 5 -3.69 -19.58 2.22
C GLU A 5 -4.73 -19.05 3.21
N GLN A 6 -4.97 -17.74 3.21
CA GLN A 6 -5.98 -17.08 4.03
C GLN A 6 -7.39 -17.13 3.41
N GLY A 7 -7.58 -17.81 2.26
CA GLY A 7 -8.88 -17.94 1.59
C GLY A 7 -9.24 -16.79 0.65
N TYR A 8 -8.31 -15.88 0.36
CA TYR A 8 -8.45 -14.79 -0.62
C TYR A 8 -7.75 -15.18 -1.93
N GLU A 9 -8.32 -16.15 -2.65
CA GLU A 9 -7.72 -16.70 -3.88
C GLU A 9 -7.62 -15.67 -5.01
N ASP A 10 -8.58 -14.74 -5.07
CA ASP A 10 -8.68 -13.69 -6.10
C ASP A 10 -8.12 -12.33 -5.64
N PHE A 11 -7.25 -12.32 -4.62
CA PHE A 11 -6.69 -11.08 -4.04
C PHE A 11 -6.13 -10.12 -5.09
N TYR A 12 -5.30 -10.59 -6.03
CA TYR A 12 -4.72 -9.73 -7.07
C TYR A 12 -5.74 -9.30 -8.14
N PRO A 13 -6.57 -10.19 -8.70
CA PRO A 13 -7.69 -9.79 -9.55
C PRO A 13 -8.55 -8.67 -8.92
N ASP A 14 -8.99 -8.84 -7.68
CA ASP A 14 -9.86 -7.88 -6.97
C ASP A 14 -9.14 -6.55 -6.70
N LEU A 15 -7.87 -6.61 -6.29
CA LEU A 15 -7.02 -5.43 -6.10
C LEU A 15 -6.89 -4.62 -7.39
N MET A 16 -6.65 -5.28 -8.52
CA MET A 16 -6.49 -4.63 -9.81
C MET A 16 -7.82 -4.08 -10.34
N GLU A 17 -8.94 -4.75 -10.08
CA GLU A 17 -10.27 -4.25 -10.40
C GLU A 17 -10.59 -2.97 -9.61
N GLU A 18 -10.35 -2.97 -8.30
CA GLU A 18 -10.55 -1.78 -7.46
C GLU A 18 -9.68 -0.60 -7.92
N LEU A 19 -8.41 -0.84 -8.25
CA LEU A 19 -7.52 0.20 -8.76
C LEU A 19 -7.99 0.77 -10.09
N ARG A 20 -8.53 -0.07 -10.99
CA ARG A 20 -9.03 0.35 -12.32
C ARG A 20 -10.31 1.17 -12.22
N ASN A 21 -11.17 0.85 -11.26
CA ASN A 21 -12.48 1.49 -11.12
C ASN A 21 -12.42 2.80 -10.31
N ARG A 22 -11.27 3.14 -9.73
CA ARG A 22 -11.05 4.38 -8.99
C ARG A 22 -10.37 5.44 -9.86
N PRO A 23 -10.71 6.73 -9.68
CA PRO A 23 -9.94 7.80 -10.30
C PRO A 23 -8.51 7.80 -9.74
N ASN A 24 -7.54 8.16 -10.58
CA ASN A 24 -6.16 8.35 -10.14
C ASN A 24 -6.10 9.39 -9.01
N ALA A 25 -5.36 9.09 -7.95
CA ALA A 25 -5.19 9.94 -6.77
C ALA A 25 -4.18 11.09 -6.98
N GLY A 26 -3.74 11.31 -8.22
CA GLY A 26 -2.75 12.30 -8.59
C GLY A 26 -1.93 11.86 -9.80
N SER A 27 -1.22 12.81 -10.41
CA SER A 27 -0.27 12.58 -11.50
C SER A 27 1.00 13.39 -11.28
N GLY A 28 2.06 13.11 -12.02
CA GLY A 28 3.36 13.77 -11.79
C GLY A 28 3.87 13.52 -10.37
N ASN A 29 4.26 14.57 -9.66
CA ASN A 29 4.73 14.46 -8.27
C ASN A 29 3.62 14.05 -7.29
N GLU A 30 2.33 14.22 -7.65
CA GLU A 30 1.22 13.74 -6.82
C GLU A 30 0.95 12.25 -7.02
N SER A 31 1.64 11.59 -7.98
CA SER A 31 1.43 10.16 -8.23
C SER A 31 1.80 9.28 -7.04
N ILE A 32 2.58 9.78 -6.08
CA ILE A 32 2.84 9.13 -4.79
C ILE A 32 1.56 8.82 -4.01
N ASN A 33 0.49 9.60 -4.20
CA ASN A 33 -0.80 9.32 -3.57
C ASN A 33 -1.41 8.00 -4.05
N ASN A 34 -1.14 7.59 -5.30
CA ASN A 34 -1.59 6.29 -5.80
C ASN A 34 -0.92 5.13 -5.06
N MET A 35 0.33 5.30 -4.60
CA MET A 35 1.01 4.32 -3.76
C MET A 35 0.29 4.18 -2.39
N PHE A 36 -0.13 5.29 -1.78
CA PHE A 36 -0.91 5.24 -0.55
C PHE A 36 -2.30 4.62 -0.72
N GLU A 37 -2.97 4.88 -1.84
CA GLU A 37 -4.23 4.20 -2.16
C GLU A 37 -4.02 2.70 -2.40
N PHE A 38 -2.95 2.30 -3.07
CA PHE A 38 -2.58 0.90 -3.25
C PHE A 38 -2.47 0.16 -1.90
N ILE A 39 -1.76 0.74 -0.92
CA ILE A 39 -1.63 0.17 0.43
C ILE A 39 -3.00 -0.03 1.09
N LYS A 40 -3.86 1.00 1.04
CA LYS A 40 -5.19 0.96 1.66
C LYS A 40 -6.09 -0.09 0.99
N ILE A 41 -6.06 -0.18 -0.34
CA ILE A 41 -6.87 -1.13 -1.11
C ILE A 41 -6.36 -2.56 -0.86
N ALA A 42 -5.05 -2.77 -0.82
CA ALA A 42 -4.48 -4.07 -0.46
C ALA A 42 -4.96 -4.53 0.94
N CYS A 43 -4.97 -3.64 1.93
CA CYS A 43 -5.52 -3.95 3.25
C CYS A 43 -7.03 -4.25 3.22
N TYR A 44 -7.78 -3.52 2.39
CA TYR A 44 -9.22 -3.69 2.22
C TYR A 44 -9.58 -5.03 1.58
N ILE A 45 -8.99 -5.36 0.44
CA ILE A 45 -9.24 -6.61 -0.30
C ILE A 45 -8.80 -7.81 0.52
N GLY A 46 -7.62 -7.73 1.13
CA GLY A 46 -7.10 -8.80 1.97
C GLY A 46 -7.73 -8.88 3.35
N ASN A 47 -8.61 -7.93 3.72
CA ASN A 47 -9.15 -7.75 5.06
C ASN A 47 -8.08 -7.95 6.15
N THR A 48 -6.89 -7.39 5.93
CA THR A 48 -5.69 -7.63 6.72
C THR A 48 -4.93 -6.32 6.88
N ASP A 49 -4.46 -6.03 8.09
CA ASP A 49 -3.59 -4.89 8.35
C ASP A 49 -2.18 -5.19 7.87
N LEU A 50 -1.81 -4.63 6.71
CA LEU A 50 -0.50 -4.78 6.09
C LEU A 50 0.48 -3.66 6.45
N THR A 51 0.18 -2.85 7.48
CA THR A 51 1.00 -1.69 7.83
C THR A 51 2.45 -2.07 8.07
N ASP A 52 2.71 -3.11 8.87
CA ASP A 52 4.08 -3.54 9.21
C ASP A 52 4.82 -4.07 7.96
N PHE A 53 4.12 -4.82 7.10
CA PHE A 53 4.67 -5.31 5.84
C PHE A 53 5.13 -4.15 4.95
N PHE A 54 4.25 -3.17 4.69
CA PHE A 54 4.59 -2.02 3.86
C PHE A 54 5.65 -1.12 4.48
N ASP A 55 5.71 -1.02 5.81
CA ASP A 55 6.77 -0.29 6.52
C ASP A 55 8.14 -0.91 6.25
N GLN A 56 8.24 -2.24 6.36
CA GLN A 56 9.49 -2.97 6.13
C GLN A 56 9.93 -2.92 4.65
N TRP A 57 8.97 -2.89 3.72
CA TRP A 57 9.25 -2.67 2.29
C TRP A 57 9.53 -1.21 1.91
N GLY A 58 9.52 -0.28 2.88
CA GLY A 58 9.90 1.11 2.67
C GLY A 58 8.82 2.03 2.09
N PHE A 59 7.55 1.58 2.04
CA PHE A 59 6.44 2.35 1.47
C PHE A 59 6.03 3.55 2.36
N PHE A 60 6.43 3.57 3.62
CA PHE A 60 6.16 4.66 4.57
C PHE A 60 7.38 5.55 4.83
N TYR A 61 8.27 5.67 3.84
CA TYR A 61 9.40 6.59 3.89
C TYR A 61 8.93 8.04 4.06
N VAL A 62 9.63 8.79 4.92
CA VAL A 62 9.44 10.24 5.11
C VAL A 62 10.67 10.96 4.58
N GLY A 63 10.44 11.97 3.74
CA GLY A 63 11.49 12.76 3.12
C GLY A 63 11.24 12.97 1.63
N THR A 64 12.31 13.28 0.91
CA THR A 64 12.23 13.53 -0.54
C THR A 64 12.82 12.36 -1.32
N ILE A 65 12.08 11.87 -2.30
CA ILE A 65 12.54 10.88 -3.28
C ILE A 65 12.65 11.57 -4.63
N LYS A 66 13.82 11.50 -5.26
CA LYS A 66 14.07 11.99 -6.62
C LYS A 66 14.19 10.80 -7.55
N VAL A 67 13.32 10.74 -8.54
CA VAL A 67 13.31 9.65 -9.53
C VAL A 67 13.47 10.25 -10.92
N GLN A 68 14.41 9.68 -11.68
CA GLN A 68 14.55 9.96 -13.10
C GLN A 68 14.20 8.69 -13.86
N ASP A 69 12.93 8.54 -14.21
CA ASP A 69 12.40 7.39 -14.93
C ASP A 69 11.43 7.88 -16.01
N TYR A 70 11.95 8.01 -17.24
CA TYR A 70 11.29 8.65 -18.39
C TYR A 70 10.89 10.13 -18.23
N ALA A 71 10.92 10.66 -17.00
CA ALA A 71 10.83 12.07 -16.61
C ALA A 71 11.48 12.27 -15.22
N ASN A 72 11.66 13.53 -14.81
CA ASN A 72 12.14 13.87 -13.47
C ASN A 72 10.95 14.09 -12.54
N TYR A 73 10.87 13.27 -11.48
CA TYR A 73 9.89 13.40 -10.41
C TYR A 73 10.58 13.70 -9.08
N GLU A 74 9.94 14.53 -8.27
CA GLU A 74 10.36 14.84 -6.91
C GLU A 74 9.17 14.64 -5.97
N PHE A 75 9.18 13.52 -5.26
CA PHE A 75 8.15 13.15 -4.30
C PHE A 75 8.54 13.66 -2.92
N TYR A 76 7.75 14.58 -2.38
CA TYR A 76 7.90 15.06 -1.02
C TYR A 76 6.86 14.38 -0.13
N ILE A 77 7.32 13.54 0.79
CA ILE A 77 6.47 12.74 1.68
C ILE A 77 6.66 13.22 3.11
N THR A 78 5.58 13.66 3.74
CA THR A 78 5.62 14.13 5.13
C THR A 78 5.22 13.03 6.11
N GLU A 79 5.62 13.20 7.38
CA GLU A 79 5.12 12.36 8.47
C GLU A 79 3.59 12.39 8.57
N SER A 80 2.97 13.53 8.23
CA SER A 80 1.51 13.69 8.24
C SER A 80 0.86 12.78 7.20
N ASP A 81 1.44 12.65 6.01
CA ASP A 81 0.90 11.82 4.94
C ASP A 81 0.94 10.34 5.32
N VAL A 82 2.09 9.88 5.80
CA VAL A 82 2.27 8.51 6.32
C VAL A 82 1.32 8.24 7.48
N SER A 83 1.23 9.16 8.43
CA SER A 83 0.36 9.02 9.61
C SER A 83 -1.11 8.92 9.24
N LYS A 84 -1.60 9.69 8.26
CA LYS A 84 -2.99 9.60 7.78
C LYS A 84 -3.29 8.22 7.20
N VAL A 85 -2.35 7.62 6.47
CA VAL A 85 -2.54 6.28 5.90
C VAL A 85 -2.55 5.22 7.00
N LYS A 86 -1.58 5.24 7.92
CA LYS A 86 -1.53 4.30 9.06
C LYS A 86 -2.77 4.42 9.94
N GLN A 87 -3.24 5.64 10.24
CA GLN A 87 -4.47 5.87 11.00
C GLN A 87 -5.72 5.39 10.25
N TYR A 88 -5.80 5.61 8.93
CA TYR A 88 -6.90 5.09 8.12
C TYR A 88 -7.02 3.56 8.26
N ILE A 89 -5.90 2.84 8.13
CA ILE A 89 -5.87 1.37 8.23
C ILE A 89 -6.24 0.93 9.66
N ALA A 90 -5.63 1.54 10.68
CA ALA A 90 -5.91 1.23 12.08
C ALA A 90 -7.41 1.39 12.43
N ASN A 91 -8.06 2.42 11.90
CA ASN A 91 -9.49 2.67 12.12
C ASN A 91 -10.40 1.60 11.51
N LYS A 92 -9.93 0.84 10.52
CA LYS A 92 -10.67 -0.29 9.93
C LYS A 92 -10.66 -1.53 10.81
N LYS A 93 -9.71 -1.63 11.75
CA LYS A 93 -9.57 -2.76 12.68
C LYS A 93 -9.40 -4.11 11.97
N TYR A 94 -8.67 -4.12 10.86
CA TYR A 94 -8.31 -5.37 10.19
C TYR A 94 -7.42 -6.23 11.11
N PRO A 95 -7.55 -7.57 11.08
CA PRO A 95 -6.59 -8.44 11.75
C PRO A 95 -5.19 -8.26 11.16
N LYS A 96 -4.17 -8.37 12.01
CA LYS A 96 -2.78 -8.50 11.54
C LYS A 96 -2.53 -9.91 11.00
N PRO A 97 -1.54 -10.10 10.11
CA PRO A 97 -1.09 -11.43 9.73
C PRO A 97 -0.74 -12.29 10.94
N ALA A 98 -1.07 -13.58 10.88
CA ALA A 98 -0.82 -14.52 11.98
C ALA A 98 0.68 -14.81 12.23
N TYR A 99 1.52 -14.51 11.24
CA TYR A 99 2.97 -14.66 11.28
C TYR A 99 3.62 -13.58 10.41
N ASP A 100 4.95 -13.44 10.49
CA ASP A 100 5.69 -12.46 9.70
C ASP A 100 5.74 -12.86 8.22
N ILE A 101 4.90 -12.21 7.42
CA ILE A 101 4.76 -12.48 6.00
C ILE A 101 5.89 -11.91 5.13
N THR A 102 6.79 -11.10 5.70
CA THR A 102 7.97 -10.58 4.95
C THR A 102 9.03 -11.65 4.70
N THR A 103 8.93 -12.79 5.40
CA THR A 103 9.88 -13.90 5.34
C THR A 103 9.45 -15.04 4.43
N ILE A 104 8.26 -14.94 3.80
CA ILE A 104 7.72 -15.99 2.93
C ILE A 104 8.61 -16.16 1.70
N THR A 105 8.90 -17.43 1.38
CA THR A 105 9.60 -17.87 0.16
C THR A 105 8.78 -18.94 -0.55
N ASP A 106 8.87 -19.02 -1.87
CA ASP A 106 8.16 -20.00 -2.71
C ASP A 106 8.55 -21.47 -2.42
#